data_AF-A0A960R5A1-F1
#
_entry.id   AF-A0A960R5A1-F1
#
_cell.length_a   1.000
_cell.length_b   1.000
_cell.length_c   1.000
_cell.angle_alpha   90.00
_cell.angle_beta   90.00
_cell.angle_gamma   90.00
#
_symmetry.space_group_name_H-M   'P 1'
#
loop_
_entity.id
_entity.type
_entity.pdbx_description
1 polymer ?
#
loop_
_entity_poly.entity_id
_entity_poly.type
_entity_poly.pdbx_seq_one_letter_code
_entity_poly.pdbx_strand_id
1 'polypeptide(L)'
;FNPEYPGVQPRAEYHPDGGWLKENGRDPSMAKGVEFTNIRIFEAETNRMPNFALHELAHAFHDREVRMGFANPEIRDAYRRAKDSGTYEKVERWHGNGKPNSFERAYAMTTPQEYFAETSEAYFSKNDFFPFVKTELKQHDPAMFGLLAKLWGVR
;
A
#
# COMPACT_ATOMS: atom_id res chain seq x y z
N PHE A 1 -15.28 12.41 12.66
CA PHE A 1 -14.26 12.28 11.59
C PHE A 1 -12.98 12.92 12.11
N ASN A 2 -11.82 12.31 11.83
CA ASN A 2 -10.55 12.88 12.29
C ASN A 2 -10.33 14.25 11.64
N PRO A 3 -9.79 15.23 12.39
CA PRO A 3 -9.55 16.56 11.85
C PRO A 3 -8.46 16.51 10.78
N GLU A 4 -8.56 17.38 9.79
CA GLU A 4 -7.44 17.69 8.90
C GLU A 4 -6.37 18.46 9.69
N TYR A 5 -5.10 18.17 9.43
CA TYR A 5 -3.98 18.86 10.08
C TYR A 5 -3.54 20.06 9.22
N PRO A 6 -3.36 21.26 9.81
CA PRO A 6 -2.93 22.44 9.06
C PRO A 6 -1.63 22.20 8.29
N GLY A 7 -1.63 22.52 6.99
CA GLY A 7 -0.45 22.36 6.12
C GLY A 7 -0.14 20.91 5.71
N VAL A 8 -0.96 19.94 6.09
CA VAL A 8 -0.81 18.54 5.70
C VAL A 8 -1.91 18.18 4.71
N GLN A 9 -1.54 17.54 3.59
CA GLN A 9 -2.51 17.04 2.63
C GLN A 9 -3.37 15.94 3.29
N PRO A 10 -4.70 16.00 3.21
CA PRO A 10 -5.57 14.93 3.71
C PRO A 10 -5.32 13.60 2.99
N ARG A 11 -5.23 12.51 3.75
CA ARG A 11 -4.96 11.14 3.27
C ARG A 11 -5.46 10.07 4.25
N ALA A 12 -5.39 8.81 3.83
CA ALA A 12 -5.42 7.67 4.72
C ALA A 12 -3.98 7.32 5.11
N GLU A 13 -3.72 6.96 6.36
CA GLU A 13 -2.39 6.56 6.84
C GLU A 13 -2.51 5.52 7.96
N TYR A 14 -1.70 4.46 7.88
CA TYR A 14 -1.41 3.58 8.99
C TYR A 14 -0.30 4.15 9.89
N HIS A 15 -0.51 4.14 11.20
CA HIS A 15 0.45 4.66 12.17
C HIS A 15 1.15 3.52 12.93
N PRO A 16 2.41 3.16 12.63
CA PRO A 16 3.06 2.03 13.29
C PRO A 16 3.44 2.31 14.75
N ASP A 17 3.64 3.57 15.15
CA ASP A 17 4.00 3.94 16.51
C ASP A 17 3.48 5.33 16.91
N GLY A 18 3.41 5.56 18.22
CA GLY A 18 2.92 6.82 18.78
C GLY A 18 3.98 7.91 18.93
N GLY A 19 5.27 7.59 18.72
CA GLY A 19 6.37 8.54 18.88
C GLY A 19 6.29 9.63 17.82
N TRP A 20 6.22 9.24 16.55
CA TRP A 20 6.08 10.17 15.43
C TRP A 20 4.78 11.00 15.53
N LEU A 21 3.67 10.37 15.94
CA LEU A 21 2.39 11.04 16.15
C LEU A 21 2.54 12.18 17.16
N LYS A 22 3.14 11.90 18.32
CA LYS A 22 3.38 12.90 19.37
C LYS A 22 4.25 14.06 18.89
N GLU A 23 5.35 13.76 18.19
CA GLU A 23 6.30 14.76 17.67
C GLU A 23 5.68 15.68 16.63
N ASN A 24 4.67 15.20 15.90
CA ASN A 24 3.95 15.96 14.88
C ASN A 24 2.60 16.54 15.39
N GLY A 25 2.39 16.57 16.71
CA GLY A 25 1.19 17.15 17.32
C GLY A 25 -0.10 16.38 17.02
N ARG A 26 0.00 15.10 16.68
CA ARG A 26 -1.13 14.19 16.47
C ARG A 26 -1.40 13.37 17.73
N ASP A 27 -2.58 12.77 17.82
CA ASP A 27 -2.97 11.94 18.96
C ASP A 27 -2.20 10.60 18.98
N PRO A 28 -1.31 10.36 19.97
CA PRO A 28 -0.53 9.12 20.04
C PRO A 28 -1.39 7.86 20.28
N SER A 29 -2.65 8.02 20.72
CA SER A 29 -3.59 6.90 20.88
C SER A 29 -3.96 6.23 19.54
N MET A 30 -3.71 6.91 18.43
CA MET A 30 -3.90 6.41 17.07
C MET A 30 -2.83 5.39 16.64
N ALA A 31 -1.82 5.13 17.47
CA ALA A 31 -0.82 4.11 17.20
C ALA A 31 -1.47 2.74 16.92
N LYS A 32 -0.96 2.06 15.90
CA LYS A 32 -1.48 0.81 15.31
C LYS A 32 -2.88 0.94 14.69
N GLY A 33 -3.37 2.16 14.49
CA GLY A 33 -4.62 2.48 13.80
C GLY A 33 -4.42 2.99 12.38
N VAL A 34 -5.49 2.94 11.59
CA VAL A 34 -5.60 3.63 10.30
C VAL A 34 -6.40 4.91 10.52
N GLU A 35 -5.81 6.04 10.16
CA GLU A 35 -6.42 7.36 10.24
C GLU A 35 -6.88 7.82 8.85
N PHE A 36 -8.13 8.27 8.75
CA PHE A 36 -8.66 8.91 7.55
C PHE A 36 -8.88 10.40 7.80
N THR A 37 -8.00 11.23 7.25
CA THR A 37 -8.20 12.69 7.20
C THR A 37 -8.85 13.13 5.89
N ASN A 38 -8.84 12.29 4.86
CA ASN A 38 -9.39 12.55 3.52
C ASN A 38 -10.91 12.30 3.38
N ILE A 39 -11.67 12.16 4.47
CA ILE A 39 -13.11 11.81 4.41
C ILE A 39 -13.91 12.76 3.51
N ARG A 40 -13.55 14.05 3.47
CA ARG A 40 -14.23 15.06 2.62
C ARG A 40 -14.02 14.86 1.12
N ILE A 41 -12.96 14.15 0.74
CA ILE A 41 -12.58 13.87 -0.65
C ILE A 41 -12.52 12.36 -0.92
N PHE A 42 -13.15 11.54 -0.07
CA PHE A 42 -13.04 10.08 -0.10
C PHE A 42 -13.41 9.48 -1.47
N GLU A 43 -14.46 9.99 -2.10
CA GLU A 43 -14.89 9.57 -3.44
C GLU A 43 -13.84 9.91 -4.50
N ALA A 44 -13.31 11.14 -4.48
CA ALA A 44 -12.28 11.56 -5.42
C ALA A 44 -10.98 10.76 -5.25
N GLU A 45 -10.60 10.45 -4.02
CA GLU A 45 -9.43 9.62 -3.72
C GLU A 45 -9.66 8.16 -4.10
N THR A 46 -10.84 7.59 -3.87
CA THR A 46 -11.19 6.22 -4.31
C THR A 46 -11.17 6.14 -5.84
N ASN A 47 -11.59 7.21 -6.52
CA ASN A 47 -11.49 7.27 -7.97
C ASN A 47 -10.04 7.36 -8.47
N ARG A 48 -9.08 7.80 -7.66
CA ARG A 48 -7.66 7.88 -8.03
C ARG A 48 -6.89 6.62 -7.63
N MET A 49 -7.10 6.15 -6.40
CA MET A 49 -6.52 4.95 -5.78
C MET A 49 -7.68 4.06 -5.30
N PRO A 50 -8.11 3.05 -6.09
CA PRO A 50 -9.35 2.31 -5.84
C PRO A 50 -9.44 1.65 -4.48
N ASN A 51 -8.31 1.28 -3.87
CA ASN A 51 -8.30 0.53 -2.62
C ASN A 51 -7.30 1.09 -1.60
N PHE A 52 -7.14 2.42 -1.50
CA PHE A 52 -6.27 3.02 -0.46
C PHE A 52 -6.63 2.60 0.98
N ALA A 53 -7.90 2.28 1.26
CA ALA A 53 -8.27 1.74 2.57
C ALA A 53 -7.68 0.33 2.81
N LEU A 54 -7.67 -0.51 1.77
CA LEU A 54 -7.01 -1.82 1.82
C LEU A 54 -5.49 -1.67 1.92
N HIS A 55 -4.92 -0.67 1.26
CA HIS A 55 -3.50 -0.32 1.37
C HIS A 55 -3.07 -0.15 2.82
N GLU A 56 -3.76 0.75 3.55
CA GLU A 56 -3.44 1.01 4.95
C GLU A 56 -3.73 -0.19 5.85
N LEU A 57 -4.77 -0.98 5.54
CA LEU A 57 -5.05 -2.23 6.25
C LEU A 57 -3.97 -3.30 5.98
N ALA A 58 -3.37 -3.32 4.78
CA ALA A 58 -2.27 -4.19 4.45
C ALA A 58 -0.99 -3.80 5.21
N HIS A 59 -0.72 -2.51 5.40
CA HIS A 59 0.31 -2.06 6.33
C HIS A 59 0.04 -2.54 7.76
N ALA A 60 -1.20 -2.37 8.25
CA ALA A 60 -1.57 -2.83 9.57
C ALA A 60 -1.39 -4.35 9.75
N PHE A 61 -1.79 -5.14 8.76
CA PHE A 61 -1.62 -6.59 8.76
C PHE A 61 -0.14 -6.99 8.71
N HIS A 62 0.66 -6.35 7.86
CA HIS A 62 2.10 -6.59 7.76
C HIS A 62 2.80 -6.28 9.08
N ASP A 63 2.46 -5.19 9.77
CA ASP A 63 3.08 -4.84 11.04
C ASP A 63 2.66 -5.80 12.18
N ARG A 64 1.38 -6.14 12.25
CA ARG A 64 0.78 -6.76 13.45
C ARG A 64 0.67 -8.28 13.39
N GLU A 65 0.39 -8.82 12.21
CA GLU A 65 -0.03 -10.22 12.05
C GLU A 65 1.02 -11.05 11.31
N VAL A 66 1.76 -10.45 10.37
CA VAL A 66 2.86 -11.13 9.70
C VAL A 66 4.00 -11.36 10.69
N ARG A 67 4.51 -12.59 10.75
CA ARG A 67 5.64 -12.95 11.63
C ARG A 67 6.83 -12.00 11.40
N MET A 68 7.34 -11.43 12.50
CA MET A 68 8.40 -10.41 12.53
C MET A 68 7.99 -9.03 11.97
N GLY A 69 6.70 -8.81 11.74
CA GLY A 69 6.17 -7.53 11.30
C GLY A 69 6.85 -7.02 10.03
N PHE A 70 7.13 -5.72 10.02
CA PHE A 70 7.92 -5.04 8.99
C PHE A 70 9.36 -5.57 8.79
N ALA A 71 9.88 -6.40 9.68
CA ALA A 71 11.17 -7.05 9.53
C ALA A 71 11.07 -8.46 8.89
N ASN A 72 9.91 -8.83 8.35
CA ASN A 72 9.71 -10.13 7.72
C ASN A 72 10.72 -10.36 6.56
N PRO A 73 11.57 -11.40 6.63
CA PRO A 73 12.61 -11.63 5.65
C PRO A 73 12.07 -12.13 4.31
N GLU A 74 10.92 -12.81 4.28
CA GLU A 74 10.33 -13.30 3.03
C GLU A 74 9.86 -12.13 2.16
N ILE A 75 9.17 -11.14 2.77
CA ILE A 75 8.76 -9.90 2.09
C ILE A 75 9.97 -9.09 1.66
N ARG A 76 10.97 -8.90 2.55
CA ARG A 76 12.20 -8.18 2.21
C ARG A 76 12.94 -8.81 1.03
N ASP A 77 13.07 -10.13 1.01
CA ASP A 77 13.81 -10.83 -0.04
C ASP A 77 13.02 -10.85 -1.35
N ALA A 78 11.68 -10.92 -1.31
CA ALA A 78 10.82 -10.75 -2.49
C ALA A 78 10.94 -9.33 -3.06
N TYR A 79 10.83 -8.30 -2.21
CA TYR A 79 11.04 -6.91 -2.60
C TYR A 79 12.39 -6.69 -3.27
N ARG A 80 13.49 -7.22 -2.69
CA ARG A 80 14.82 -7.10 -3.29
C ARG A 80 14.87 -7.72 -4.68
N ARG A 81 14.31 -8.92 -4.87
CA ARG A 81 14.27 -9.57 -6.19
C ARG A 81 13.47 -8.77 -7.21
N ALA A 82 12.30 -8.23 -6.82
CA ALA A 82 11.46 -7.40 -7.68
C ALA A 82 12.11 -6.06 -8.04
N LYS A 83 12.90 -5.49 -7.12
CA LYS A 83 13.68 -4.28 -7.36
C LYS A 83 14.86 -4.56 -8.30
N ASP A 84 15.61 -5.63 -8.05
CA ASP A 84 16.78 -6.02 -8.84
C ASP A 84 16.40 -6.46 -10.27
N SER A 85 15.19 -6.99 -10.48
CA SER A 85 14.70 -7.35 -11.82
C SER A 85 14.36 -6.14 -12.69
N GLY A 86 14.13 -4.98 -12.08
CA GLY A 86 13.70 -3.76 -12.77
C GLY A 86 12.28 -3.82 -13.35
N THR A 87 11.51 -4.88 -13.08
CA THR A 87 10.19 -5.09 -13.72
C THR A 87 9.15 -4.06 -13.32
N TYR A 88 9.36 -3.37 -12.19
CA TYR A 88 8.52 -2.31 -11.66
C TYR A 88 9.04 -0.88 -11.94
N GLU A 89 10.17 -0.72 -12.65
CA GLU A 89 10.81 0.59 -12.84
C GLU A 89 10.09 1.49 -13.84
N LYS A 90 9.27 0.91 -14.73
CA LYS A 90 8.42 1.66 -15.66
C LYS A 90 7.15 0.87 -15.95
N VAL A 91 6.15 1.07 -15.10
CA VAL A 91 4.84 0.43 -15.20
C VAL A 91 3.77 1.47 -15.48
N GLU A 92 2.65 1.02 -16.04
CA GLU A 92 1.50 1.89 -16.25
C GLU A 92 0.89 2.30 -14.91
N ARG A 93 0.51 3.58 -14.79
CA ARG A 93 -0.25 4.11 -13.67
C ARG A 93 -1.56 4.71 -14.15
N TRP A 94 -2.64 4.28 -13.51
CA TRP A 94 -3.97 4.81 -13.70
C TRP A 94 -4.22 5.98 -12.74
N HIS A 95 -4.73 7.09 -13.26
CA HIS A 95 -4.99 8.30 -12.45
C HIS A 95 -6.47 8.51 -12.14
N GLY A 96 -7.35 7.70 -12.72
CA GLY A 96 -8.79 7.88 -12.66
C GLY A 96 -9.28 9.18 -13.28
N ASN A 97 -10.58 9.45 -13.09
CA ASN A 97 -11.23 10.72 -13.46
C ASN A 97 -10.98 11.17 -14.92
N GLY A 98 -10.89 10.21 -15.86
CA GLY A 98 -10.66 10.48 -17.28
C GLY A 98 -9.26 11.03 -17.63
N LYS A 99 -8.33 11.07 -16.67
CA LYS A 99 -6.95 11.47 -16.93
C LYS A 99 -6.23 10.37 -17.72
N PRO A 100 -5.35 10.73 -18.67
CA PRO A 100 -4.54 9.74 -19.37
C PRO A 100 -3.61 9.03 -18.39
N ASN A 101 -3.37 7.75 -18.64
CA ASN A 101 -2.41 6.97 -17.88
C ASN A 101 -0.97 7.48 -18.11
N SER A 102 -0.12 7.33 -17.11
CA SER A 102 1.32 7.59 -17.19
C SER A 102 2.12 6.29 -17.12
N PHE A 103 3.42 6.39 -17.37
CA PHE A 103 4.36 5.30 -17.13
C PHE A 103 5.49 5.79 -16.24
N GLU A 104 5.63 5.20 -15.07
CA GLU A 104 6.59 5.60 -14.05
C GLU A 104 6.99 4.42 -13.17
N ARG A 105 7.94 4.64 -12.26
CA ARG A 105 8.35 3.62 -11.28
C ARG A 105 7.19 3.35 -10.32
N ALA A 106 6.85 2.08 -10.14
CA ALA A 106 5.75 1.69 -9.26
C ALA A 106 5.98 2.18 -7.82
N TYR A 107 4.93 2.68 -7.17
CA TYR A 107 5.01 3.12 -5.77
C TYR A 107 5.43 1.98 -4.82
N ALA A 108 5.01 0.76 -5.15
CA ALA A 108 5.48 -0.50 -4.59
C ALA A 108 7.01 -0.57 -4.41
N MET A 109 7.80 0.08 -5.25
CA MET A 109 9.26 0.02 -5.18
C MET A 109 9.90 1.01 -4.20
N THR A 110 9.11 1.73 -3.40
CA THR A 110 9.59 2.67 -2.37
C THR A 110 10.16 1.93 -1.16
N THR A 111 9.42 0.99 -0.59
CA THR A 111 9.84 0.16 0.55
C THR A 111 9.23 -1.26 0.47
N PRO A 112 9.74 -2.24 1.24
CA PRO A 112 9.08 -3.55 1.37
C PRO A 112 7.64 -3.47 1.86
N GLN A 113 7.30 -2.46 2.68
CA GLN A 113 5.95 -2.23 3.19
C GLN A 113 5.01 -1.81 2.07
N GLU A 114 5.44 -0.87 1.23
CA GLU A 114 4.68 -0.38 0.07
C GLU A 114 4.51 -1.49 -0.97
N TYR A 115 5.56 -2.26 -1.23
CA TYR A 115 5.50 -3.43 -2.10
C TYR A 115 4.44 -4.44 -1.63
N PHE A 116 4.40 -4.73 -0.33
CA PHE A 116 3.40 -5.62 0.24
C PHE A 116 1.97 -5.05 0.11
N ALA A 117 1.78 -3.75 0.38
CA ALA A 117 0.46 -3.12 0.33
C ALA A 117 -0.09 -3.03 -1.10
N GLU A 118 0.66 -2.46 -2.03
CA GLU A 118 0.29 -2.31 -3.45
C GLU A 118 0.00 -3.67 -4.12
N THR A 119 0.84 -4.67 -3.87
CA THR A 119 0.59 -6.01 -4.43
C THR A 119 -0.58 -6.72 -3.73
N SER A 120 -0.90 -6.38 -2.47
CA SER A 120 -2.13 -6.84 -1.82
C SER A 120 -3.38 -6.21 -2.44
N GLU A 121 -3.33 -4.93 -2.85
CA GLU A 121 -4.42 -4.29 -3.59
C GLU A 121 -4.69 -5.02 -4.90
N ALA A 122 -3.65 -5.28 -5.70
CA ALA A 122 -3.78 -6.06 -6.93
C ALA A 122 -4.30 -7.49 -6.66
N TYR A 123 -3.87 -8.12 -5.57
CA TYR A 123 -4.25 -9.50 -5.26
C TYR A 123 -5.73 -9.66 -4.86
N PHE A 124 -6.29 -8.71 -4.11
CA PHE A 124 -7.66 -8.80 -3.60
C PHE A 124 -8.68 -7.97 -4.38
N SER A 125 -8.24 -6.93 -5.08
CA SER A 125 -9.13 -5.96 -5.72
C SER A 125 -8.45 -5.33 -6.95
N LYS A 126 -8.22 -4.01 -6.92
CA LYS A 126 -7.61 -3.23 -8.00
C LYS A 126 -6.58 -2.25 -7.45
N ASN A 127 -5.37 -2.30 -7.99
CA ASN A 127 -4.32 -1.31 -7.76
C ASN A 127 -4.40 -0.14 -8.76
N ASP A 128 -3.78 1.00 -8.46
CA ASP A 128 -3.61 2.12 -9.42
C ASP A 128 -2.29 2.06 -10.21
N PHE A 129 -1.32 1.25 -9.78
CA PHE A 129 -0.13 0.89 -10.56
C PHE A 129 -0.23 -0.54 -11.10
N PHE A 130 0.24 -0.77 -12.33
CA PHE A 130 0.37 -2.13 -12.86
C PHE A 130 1.39 -2.94 -12.00
N PRO A 131 1.09 -4.21 -11.66
CA PRO A 131 -0.10 -4.98 -12.02
C PRO A 131 -1.37 -4.49 -11.32
N PHE A 132 -2.44 -4.25 -12.08
CA PHE A 132 -3.67 -3.66 -11.56
C PHE A 132 -4.55 -4.70 -10.86
N VAL A 133 -4.56 -5.95 -11.35
CA VAL A 133 -5.45 -7.00 -10.85
C VAL A 133 -4.74 -8.32 -10.61
N LYS A 134 -5.43 -9.23 -9.92
CA LYS A 134 -4.89 -10.50 -9.44
C LYS A 134 -4.25 -11.37 -10.53
N THR A 135 -4.87 -11.43 -11.70
CA THR A 135 -4.36 -12.22 -12.84
C THR A 135 -3.08 -11.64 -13.42
N GLU A 136 -2.96 -10.31 -13.47
CA GLU A 136 -1.75 -9.62 -13.92
C GLU A 136 -0.62 -9.78 -12.91
N LEU A 137 -0.93 -9.65 -11.60
CA LEU A 137 0.05 -9.89 -10.55
C LEU A 137 0.60 -11.32 -10.61
N LYS A 138 -0.26 -12.32 -10.83
CA LYS A 138 0.16 -13.71 -10.97
C LYS A 138 1.15 -13.92 -12.12
N GLN A 139 1.00 -13.18 -13.22
CA GLN A 139 1.86 -13.28 -14.38
C GLN A 139 3.15 -12.47 -14.21
N HIS A 140 3.03 -11.24 -13.68
CA HIS A 140 4.12 -10.29 -13.54
C HIS A 140 5.07 -10.67 -12.39
N ASP A 141 4.52 -11.05 -11.24
CA ASP A 141 5.26 -11.41 -10.04
C ASP A 141 4.66 -12.67 -9.38
N PRO A 142 4.87 -13.85 -9.98
CA PRO A 142 4.35 -15.12 -9.45
C PRO A 142 4.90 -15.45 -8.06
N ALA A 143 6.10 -14.97 -7.72
CA ALA A 143 6.71 -15.20 -6.42
C ALA A 143 5.96 -14.42 -5.34
N MET A 144 5.68 -13.14 -5.58
CA MET A 144 4.88 -12.33 -4.65
C MET A 144 3.44 -12.81 -4.57
N PHE A 145 2.85 -13.22 -5.70
CA PHE A 145 1.52 -13.82 -5.72
C PHE A 145 1.42 -15.02 -4.77
N GLY A 146 2.39 -15.94 -4.83
CA GLY A 146 2.45 -17.10 -3.94
C GLY A 146 2.70 -16.70 -2.47
N LEU A 147 3.54 -15.71 -2.24
CA LEU A 147 3.83 -15.20 -0.90
C LEU A 147 2.59 -14.56 -0.25
N LEU A 148 1.83 -13.76 -1.01
CA LEU A 148 0.58 -13.17 -0.54
C LEU A 148 -0.44 -14.25 -0.16
N ALA A 149 -0.63 -15.27 -1.00
CA ALA A 149 -1.53 -16.39 -0.69
C ALA A 149 -1.15 -17.06 0.65
N LYS A 150 0.16 -17.31 0.86
CA LYS A 150 0.69 -17.87 2.11
C LYS A 150 0.45 -16.95 3.31
N LEU A 151 0.84 -15.68 3.21
CA LEU A 151 0.82 -14.75 4.36
C LEU A 151 -0.59 -14.34 4.76
N TRP A 152 -1.48 -14.10 3.79
CA TRP A 152 -2.89 -13.80 4.05
C TRP A 152 -3.73 -15.04 4.38
N GLY A 153 -3.17 -16.25 4.27
CA GLY A 153 -3.88 -17.50 4.58
C GLY A 153 -5.01 -17.85 3.61
N VAL A 154 -4.95 -17.34 2.37
CA VAL A 154 -5.98 -17.58 1.34
C VAL A 154 -5.71 -18.94 0.70
N ARG A 155 -6.71 -19.82 0.75
CA ARG A 155 -6.66 -21.17 0.14
C ARG A 155 -7.23 -21.16 -1.28
#